data_AF-A0A8C7IXI7-F1
#
_entry.id   AF-A0A8C7IXI7-F1
#
_cell.length_a   1.000
_cell.length_b   1.000
_cell.length_c   1.000
_cell.angle_alpha   90.00
_cell.angle_beta   90.00
_cell.angle_gamma   90.00
#
_symmetry.space_group_name_H-M   'P 1'
#
loop_
_entity.id
_entity.type
_entity.pdbx_description
1 polymer ?
#
loop_
_entity_poly.entity_id
_entity_poly.type
_entity_poly.pdbx_seq_one_letter_code
_entity_poly.pdbx_strand_id
1 'polypeptide(L)'
;MTLSFPMGIIKVFTSNPTPAMLTFKLKNTSKLEQILPNQTLLFSDPSQSDAHTKDFWFNMQALTSYLRKASEQNPAASYYNVDILKYQVSSKGFSSTPLNLAVYWKCDPATTDLRLDYHYNPESMLCPGPLSNVQVLVHVDGGVTNMQSLPNAIWNSELNKSLWKLNDISEKSDNEGSGSLRAKFELSDGPSTPTTLAVQFMSEGSTLSGVDIELLGTGYRLSLNKKRFATGRYMADC
;
A
#
# COMPACT_ATOMS: atom_id res chain seq x y z
N MET A 1 -5.85 -8.29 4.79
CA MET A 1 -5.04 -9.51 4.68
C MET A 1 -5.92 -10.62 4.15
N THR A 2 -5.41 -11.38 3.19
CA THR A 2 -6.19 -12.31 2.39
C THR A 2 -5.43 -13.63 2.31
N LEU A 3 -6.14 -14.75 2.47
CA LEU A 3 -5.60 -16.08 2.18
C LEU A 3 -6.27 -16.64 0.93
N SER A 4 -5.47 -17.22 0.04
CA SER A 4 -5.94 -17.81 -1.21
C SER A 4 -5.92 -19.33 -1.09
N PHE A 5 -7.05 -19.95 -1.40
CA PHE A 5 -7.25 -21.39 -1.29
C PHE A 5 -7.34 -22.00 -2.68
N PRO A 6 -6.55 -23.05 -3.01
CA PRO A 6 -6.64 -23.71 -4.31
C PRO A 6 -7.98 -24.45 -4.42
N MET A 7 -8.57 -24.49 -5.62
CA MET A 7 -9.86 -25.14 -5.85
C MET A 7 -9.94 -26.57 -5.27
N GLY A 8 -8.86 -27.35 -5.38
CA GLY A 8 -8.81 -28.73 -4.90
C GLY A 8 -9.05 -28.90 -3.39
N ILE A 9 -8.80 -27.87 -2.58
CA ILE A 9 -9.00 -27.95 -1.12
C ILE A 9 -10.48 -28.09 -0.75
N ILE A 10 -11.39 -27.59 -1.59
CA ILE A 10 -12.82 -27.63 -1.35
C ILE A 10 -13.28 -29.08 -1.27
N LYS A 11 -12.83 -29.92 -2.21
CA LYS A 11 -13.14 -31.35 -2.20
C LYS A 11 -12.68 -32.00 -0.90
N VAL A 12 -11.45 -31.73 -0.47
CA VAL A 12 -10.86 -32.26 0.78
C VAL A 12 -11.70 -31.88 1.99
N PHE A 13 -12.08 -30.61 2.12
CA PHE A 13 -12.91 -30.11 3.23
C PHE A 13 -14.33 -30.68 3.21
N THR A 14 -14.91 -30.89 2.03
CA THR A 14 -16.25 -31.48 1.92
C THR A 14 -16.28 -32.99 2.11
N SER A 15 -15.18 -33.70 1.81
CA SER A 15 -15.10 -35.16 1.94
C SER A 15 -14.67 -35.62 3.34
N ASN A 16 -14.11 -34.72 4.16
CA ASN A 16 -13.66 -35.03 5.52
C ASN A 16 -14.51 -34.24 6.53
N PRO A 17 -15.30 -34.90 7.40
CA PRO A 17 -16.12 -34.21 8.39
C PRO A 17 -15.31 -33.50 9.48
N THR A 18 -14.04 -33.89 9.67
CA THR A 18 -13.12 -33.31 10.66
C THR A 18 -11.78 -32.99 10.00
N PRO A 19 -11.71 -31.98 9.11
CA PRO A 19 -10.45 -31.57 8.52
C PRO A 19 -9.51 -31.03 9.60
N ALA A 20 -8.19 -31.14 9.36
CA ALA A 20 -7.21 -30.51 10.24
C ALA A 20 -7.54 -29.03 10.43
N MET A 21 -7.45 -28.51 11.66
CA MET A 21 -7.79 -27.12 11.93
C MET A 21 -6.73 -26.19 11.34
N LEU A 22 -7.16 -25.27 10.46
CA LEU A 22 -6.26 -24.23 9.94
C LEU A 22 -6.04 -23.17 11.02
N THR A 23 -4.80 -23.07 11.48
CA THR A 23 -4.40 -22.17 12.56
C THR A 23 -3.23 -21.34 12.10
N PHE A 24 -3.19 -20.07 12.48
CA PHE A 24 -2.05 -19.21 12.19
C PHE A 24 -1.76 -18.23 13.33
N LYS A 25 -0.49 -17.85 13.42
CA LYS A 25 0.03 -16.80 14.27
C LYS A 25 0.37 -15.58 13.43
N LEU A 26 -0.16 -14.43 13.84
CA LEU A 26 0.27 -13.13 13.35
C LEU A 26 1.47 -12.68 14.17
N LYS A 27 2.59 -12.36 13.51
CA LYS A 27 3.84 -11.86 14.13
C LYS A 27 4.01 -10.36 13.88
N ASN A 28 4.87 -9.73 14.67
CA ASN A 28 5.24 -8.31 14.57
C ASN A 28 4.02 -7.37 14.64
N THR A 29 3.10 -7.67 15.55
CA THR A 29 1.84 -6.94 15.68
C THR A 29 1.94 -5.67 16.54
N SER A 30 3.12 -5.37 17.10
CA SER A 30 3.32 -4.24 18.02
C SER A 30 3.11 -2.86 17.37
N LYS A 31 3.22 -2.76 16.04
CA LYS A 31 2.90 -1.55 15.28
C LYS A 31 1.43 -1.46 14.88
N LEU A 32 0.56 -2.38 15.30
CA LEU A 32 -0.86 -2.36 14.93
C LEU A 32 -1.68 -1.67 16.01
N GLU A 33 -2.38 -0.59 15.64
CA GLU A 33 -3.33 0.09 16.53
C GLU A 33 -4.63 -0.70 16.65
N GLN A 34 -5.06 -1.28 15.54
CA GLN A 34 -6.31 -2.01 15.46
C GLN A 34 -6.16 -3.25 14.62
N ILE A 35 -6.74 -4.35 15.09
CA ILE A 35 -6.85 -5.63 14.39
C ILE A 35 -8.32 -6.01 14.36
N LEU A 36 -8.87 -6.16 13.15
CA LEU A 36 -10.27 -6.50 12.89
C LEU A 36 -10.33 -7.84 12.15
N PRO A 37 -10.39 -8.98 12.88
CA PRO A 37 -10.53 -10.28 12.25
C PRO A 37 -11.94 -10.47 11.67
N ASN A 38 -12.04 -11.32 10.65
CA ASN A 38 -13.33 -11.79 10.15
C ASN A 38 -13.97 -12.73 11.18
N GLN A 39 -14.86 -12.18 12.02
CA GLN A 39 -15.48 -12.91 13.14
C GLN A 39 -16.36 -14.09 12.71
N THR A 40 -16.77 -14.18 11.43
CA THR A 40 -17.48 -15.35 10.91
C THR A 40 -16.54 -16.52 10.62
N LEU A 41 -15.31 -16.21 10.21
CA LEU A 41 -14.34 -17.21 9.75
C LEU A 41 -13.26 -17.52 10.78
N LEU A 42 -12.99 -16.61 11.72
CA LEU A 42 -11.89 -16.71 12.67
C LEU A 42 -12.38 -16.66 14.11
N PHE A 43 -11.76 -17.51 14.92
CA PHE A 43 -11.69 -17.41 16.37
C PHE A 43 -10.33 -16.83 16.78
N SER A 44 -10.30 -16.14 17.91
CA SER A 44 -9.08 -15.61 18.55
C SER A 44 -9.25 -15.69 20.06
N ASP A 45 -8.16 -15.81 20.81
CA ASP A 45 -8.20 -15.87 22.26
C ASP A 45 -8.25 -14.44 22.84
N PRO A 46 -9.36 -14.02 23.47
CA PRO A 46 -9.47 -12.68 24.05
C PRO A 46 -8.53 -12.47 25.26
N SER A 47 -8.05 -13.55 25.88
CA SER A 47 -7.14 -13.49 27.03
C SER A 47 -5.68 -13.28 26.63
N GLN A 48 -5.35 -13.42 25.34
CA GLN A 48 -4.00 -13.20 24.84
C GLN A 48 -3.60 -11.73 24.98
N SER A 49 -2.55 -11.49 25.77
CA SER A 49 -2.01 -10.16 26.08
C SER A 49 -0.66 -9.86 25.43
N ASP A 50 -0.11 -10.79 24.63
CA ASP A 50 1.14 -10.57 23.89
C ASP A 50 0.94 -9.44 22.86
N ALA A 51 1.77 -8.40 22.98
CA ALA A 51 1.74 -7.23 22.11
C ALA A 51 2.39 -7.48 20.73
N HIS A 52 3.16 -8.55 20.58
CA HIS A 52 3.92 -8.87 19.37
C HIS A 52 3.29 -9.98 18.55
N THR A 53 2.49 -10.86 19.17
CA THR A 53 1.85 -11.98 18.48
C THR A 53 0.36 -12.10 18.78
N LYS A 54 -0.40 -12.58 17.78
CA LYS A 54 -1.81 -12.96 17.96
C LYS A 54 -2.13 -14.26 17.24
N ASP A 55 -2.80 -15.17 17.93
CA ASP A 55 -3.18 -16.48 17.41
C ASP A 55 -4.63 -16.48 16.93
N PHE A 56 -4.86 -17.15 15.79
CA PHE A 56 -6.16 -17.28 15.16
C PHE A 56 -6.39 -18.71 14.68
N TRP A 57 -7.62 -19.19 14.86
CA TRP A 57 -8.08 -20.50 14.36
C TRP A 57 -9.28 -20.31 13.46
N PHE A 58 -9.32 -21.03 12.34
CA PHE A 58 -10.47 -20.96 11.45
C PHE A 58 -11.66 -21.75 11.98
N ASN A 59 -12.85 -21.16 11.87
CA ASN A 59 -14.10 -21.92 11.84
C ASN A 59 -14.16 -22.71 10.53
N MET A 60 -13.68 -23.96 10.57
CA MET A 60 -13.57 -24.81 9.38
C MET A 60 -14.92 -25.06 8.69
N GLN A 61 -16.03 -25.09 9.44
CA GLN A 61 -17.36 -25.26 8.88
C GLN A 61 -17.79 -24.02 8.08
N ALA A 62 -17.57 -22.82 8.64
CA ALA A 62 -17.86 -21.55 7.96
C ALA A 62 -16.97 -21.36 6.74
N LEU A 63 -15.67 -21.67 6.86
CA LEU A 63 -14.71 -21.62 5.74
C LEU A 63 -15.12 -22.57 4.61
N THR A 64 -15.49 -23.81 4.92
CA THR A 64 -15.92 -24.80 3.92
C THR A 64 -17.17 -24.32 3.18
N SER A 65 -18.13 -23.77 3.91
CA SER A 65 -19.37 -23.23 3.35
C SER A 65 -19.10 -22.02 2.45
N TYR A 66 -18.20 -21.13 2.89
CA TYR A 66 -17.77 -19.97 2.11
C TYR A 66 -17.11 -20.39 0.78
N LEU A 67 -16.13 -21.29 0.85
CA LEU A 67 -15.39 -21.74 -0.34
C LEU A 67 -16.29 -22.50 -1.31
N ARG A 68 -17.22 -23.32 -0.82
CA ARG A 68 -18.22 -23.99 -1.66
C ARG A 68 -19.05 -22.97 -2.44
N LYS A 69 -19.63 -21.99 -1.75
CA LYS A 69 -20.42 -20.92 -2.38
C LYS A 69 -19.59 -20.13 -3.40
N ALA A 70 -18.34 -19.81 -3.06
CA ALA A 70 -17.43 -19.13 -3.98
C ALA A 70 -17.15 -19.96 -5.24
N SER A 71 -17.01 -21.28 -5.10
CA SER A 71 -16.83 -22.18 -6.24
C SER A 71 -18.06 -22.36 -7.12
N GLU A 72 -19.26 -22.30 -6.53
CA GLU A 72 -20.50 -22.32 -7.30
C GLU A 72 -20.67 -21.02 -8.10
N GLN A 73 -20.25 -19.89 -7.55
CA GLN A 73 -20.30 -18.59 -8.21
C GLN A 73 -19.25 -18.43 -9.31
N ASN A 74 -18.08 -19.02 -9.15
CA ASN A 74 -17.01 -18.97 -10.15
C ASN A 74 -16.27 -20.31 -10.28
N PRO A 75 -16.86 -21.32 -10.95
CA PRO A 75 -16.29 -22.66 -11.04
C PRO A 75 -14.97 -22.75 -11.82
N ALA A 76 -14.65 -21.74 -12.65
CA ALA A 76 -13.43 -21.72 -13.44
C ALA A 76 -12.20 -21.21 -12.65
N ALA A 77 -12.39 -20.67 -11.44
CA ALA A 77 -11.30 -20.08 -10.66
C ALA A 77 -10.38 -21.13 -10.06
N SER A 78 -9.08 -21.05 -10.36
CA SER A 78 -8.07 -21.95 -9.77
C SER A 78 -7.84 -21.70 -8.27
N TYR A 79 -8.13 -20.48 -7.80
CA TYR A 79 -7.98 -20.07 -6.40
C TYR A 79 -9.15 -19.20 -5.95
N TYR A 80 -9.51 -19.32 -4.68
CA TYR A 80 -10.53 -18.49 -4.02
C TYR A 80 -9.88 -17.65 -2.92
N ASN A 81 -10.05 -16.33 -3.03
CA ASN A 81 -9.49 -15.37 -2.08
C ASN A 81 -10.46 -15.15 -0.93
N VAL A 82 -9.96 -15.25 0.29
CA VAL A 82 -10.73 -15.07 1.52
C VAL A 82 -10.10 -13.93 2.31
N ASP A 83 -10.86 -12.85 2.53
CA ASP A 83 -10.44 -11.77 3.40
C ASP A 83 -10.63 -12.16 4.87
N ILE A 84 -9.50 -12.27 5.56
CA ILE A 84 -9.45 -12.86 6.91
C ILE A 84 -9.29 -11.81 7.99
N LEU A 85 -8.66 -10.68 7.68
CA LEU A 85 -8.30 -9.68 8.68
C LEU A 85 -8.07 -8.31 8.02
N LYS A 86 -8.56 -7.25 8.67
CA LYS A 86 -8.17 -5.86 8.41
C LYS A 86 -7.34 -5.34 9.59
N TYR A 87 -6.39 -4.47 9.34
CA TYR A 87 -5.59 -3.86 10.41
C TYR A 87 -5.26 -2.41 10.08
N GLN A 88 -5.00 -1.65 11.14
CA GLN A 88 -4.49 -0.28 11.08
C GLN A 88 -3.10 -0.24 11.73
N VAL A 89 -2.14 0.34 11.02
CA VAL A 89 -0.76 0.50 11.48
C VAL A 89 -0.63 1.84 12.17
N SER A 90 0.07 1.88 13.31
CA SER A 90 0.40 3.12 13.98
C SER A 90 1.38 3.94 13.16
N SER A 91 1.13 5.25 13.13
CA SER A 91 1.99 6.21 12.47
C SER A 91 2.66 7.10 13.50
N LYS A 92 3.99 7.22 13.41
CA LYS A 92 4.80 8.17 14.18
C LYS A 92 5.16 9.40 13.32
N GLY A 93 4.23 9.83 12.47
CA GLY A 93 4.43 10.92 11.53
C GLY A 93 5.48 10.59 10.47
N PHE A 94 6.39 11.53 10.21
CA PHE A 94 7.40 11.48 9.14
C PHE A 94 8.32 10.25 9.18
N SER A 95 8.58 9.69 10.37
CA SER A 95 9.40 8.47 10.50
C SER A 95 8.72 7.22 9.91
N SER A 96 7.38 7.24 9.78
CA SER A 96 6.58 6.12 9.31
C SER A 96 6.19 6.22 7.83
N THR A 97 6.59 7.30 7.15
CA THR A 97 6.31 7.52 5.73
C THR A 97 7.48 7.04 4.87
N PRO A 98 7.24 6.21 3.83
CA PRO A 98 8.32 5.65 3.00
C PRO A 98 8.93 6.62 1.99
N LEU A 99 8.23 7.73 1.69
CA LEU A 99 8.73 8.76 0.78
C LEU A 99 8.44 10.15 1.35
N ASN A 100 9.41 10.75 1.99
CA ASN A 100 9.26 12.06 2.59
C ASN A 100 9.22 13.14 1.50
N LEU A 101 8.36 14.15 1.68
CA LEU A 101 8.11 15.20 0.68
C LEU A 101 8.25 16.59 1.32
N ALA A 102 8.81 17.53 0.58
CA ALA A 102 8.81 18.95 0.91
C ALA A 102 8.51 19.75 -0.37
N VAL A 103 7.45 20.56 -0.34
CA VAL A 103 6.95 21.29 -1.51
C VAL A 103 7.15 22.79 -1.30
N TYR A 104 7.60 23.48 -2.34
CA TYR A 104 7.81 24.92 -2.34
C TYR A 104 7.15 25.52 -3.58
N TRP A 105 6.41 26.60 -3.36
CA TRP A 105 5.77 27.38 -4.42
C TRP A 105 6.29 28.81 -4.38
N LYS A 106 6.50 29.37 -5.56
CA LYS A 106 6.68 30.81 -5.76
C LYS A 106 5.74 31.25 -6.87
N CYS A 107 4.70 31.98 -6.49
CA CYS A 107 3.66 32.43 -7.41
C CYS A 107 3.84 33.92 -7.69
N ASP A 108 4.43 34.24 -8.84
CA ASP A 108 4.52 35.59 -9.38
C ASP A 108 3.38 35.83 -10.41
N PRO A 109 3.00 37.08 -10.72
CA PRO A 109 1.88 37.35 -11.63
C PRO A 109 2.00 36.73 -13.03
N ALA A 110 3.22 36.61 -13.56
CA ALA A 110 3.48 36.05 -14.89
C ALA A 110 4.00 34.62 -14.88
N THR A 111 4.48 34.12 -13.73
CA THR A 111 5.13 32.81 -13.64
C THR A 111 4.90 32.15 -12.29
N THR A 112 4.74 30.83 -12.30
CA THR A 112 4.75 30.01 -11.08
C THR A 112 5.94 29.06 -11.12
N ASP A 113 6.80 29.11 -10.11
CA ASP A 113 7.87 28.15 -9.88
C ASP A 113 7.44 27.14 -8.80
N LEU A 114 7.55 25.85 -9.12
CA LEU A 114 7.27 24.72 -8.24
C LEU A 114 8.56 23.94 -8.01
N ARG A 115 8.83 23.58 -6.74
CA ARG A 115 9.87 22.62 -6.37
C ARG A 115 9.30 21.58 -5.42
N LEU A 116 9.49 20.30 -5.74
CA LEU A 116 9.25 19.18 -4.83
C LEU A 116 10.59 18.52 -4.53
N ASP A 117 10.99 18.51 -3.27
CA ASP A 117 12.08 17.66 -2.79
C ASP A 117 11.48 16.39 -2.20
N TYR A 118 12.08 15.24 -2.51
CA TYR A 118 11.69 13.95 -1.97
C TYR A 118 12.89 13.20 -1.40
N HIS A 119 12.63 12.37 -0.38
CA HIS A 119 13.64 11.54 0.26
C HIS A 119 13.07 10.17 0.63
N TYR A 120 13.69 9.12 0.11
CA TYR A 120 13.33 7.74 0.44
C TYR A 120 13.66 7.43 1.91
N ASN A 121 12.71 6.82 2.62
CA ASN A 121 12.88 6.48 4.03
C ASN A 121 12.83 4.95 4.23
N PRO A 122 13.98 4.26 4.26
CA PRO A 122 14.03 2.82 4.49
C PRO A 122 13.55 2.42 5.88
N GLU A 123 13.74 3.26 6.90
CA GLU A 123 13.39 2.96 8.30
C GLU A 123 11.88 2.80 8.54
N SER A 124 11.07 3.32 7.61
CA SER A 124 9.61 3.11 7.61
C SER A 124 9.19 1.66 7.36
N MET A 125 10.12 0.81 6.88
CA MET A 125 9.89 -0.57 6.49
C MET A 125 10.76 -1.54 7.28
N LEU A 126 10.25 -2.74 7.58
CA LEU A 126 11.06 -3.77 8.23
C LEU A 126 12.09 -4.38 7.27
N CYS A 127 11.72 -4.55 6.01
CA CYS A 127 12.60 -5.00 4.93
C CYS A 127 12.50 -3.96 3.81
N PRO A 128 13.40 -2.97 3.74
CA PRO A 128 13.35 -1.91 2.73
C PRO A 128 13.34 -2.49 1.32
N GLY A 129 12.48 -1.94 0.47
CA GLY A 129 12.31 -2.35 -0.92
C GLY A 129 12.01 -1.15 -1.81
N PRO A 130 12.23 -1.25 -3.13
CA PRO A 130 12.03 -0.12 -4.03
C PRO A 130 10.56 0.33 -4.04
N LEU A 131 10.37 1.65 -4.17
CA LEU A 131 9.11 2.26 -4.54
C LEU A 131 9.06 2.35 -6.06
N SER A 132 8.13 1.62 -6.66
CA SER A 132 7.93 1.58 -8.11
C SER A 132 6.66 2.31 -8.53
N ASN A 133 6.56 2.58 -9.82
CA ASN A 133 5.46 3.35 -10.42
C ASN A 133 5.25 4.70 -9.72
N VAL A 134 6.36 5.39 -9.40
CA VAL A 134 6.30 6.67 -8.71
C VAL A 134 5.76 7.74 -9.65
N GLN A 135 4.62 8.32 -9.29
CA GLN A 135 3.96 9.38 -10.05
C GLN A 135 3.69 10.57 -9.15
N VAL A 136 3.92 11.77 -9.67
CA VAL A 136 3.70 13.04 -8.96
C VAL A 136 2.75 13.86 -9.81
N LEU A 137 1.64 14.29 -9.23
CA LEU A 137 0.58 15.02 -9.91
C LEU A 137 0.28 16.31 -9.16
N VAL A 138 0.24 17.43 -9.87
CA VAL A 138 -0.09 18.74 -9.31
C VAL A 138 -1.01 19.51 -10.26
N HIS A 139 -1.94 20.27 -9.71
CA HIS A 139 -2.77 21.19 -10.48
C HIS A 139 -2.17 22.60 -10.44
N VAL A 140 -2.17 23.30 -11.57
CA VAL A 140 -1.64 24.67 -11.66
C VAL A 140 -2.64 25.52 -12.45
N ASP A 141 -3.25 26.50 -11.77
CA ASP A 141 -4.16 27.49 -12.35
C ASP A 141 -3.39 28.71 -12.90
N GLY A 142 -4.12 29.74 -13.33
CA GLY A 142 -3.55 30.99 -13.86
C GLY A 142 -3.32 31.00 -15.38
N GLY A 143 -4.00 30.11 -16.12
CA GLY A 143 -3.91 30.05 -17.58
C GLY A 143 -2.50 29.72 -18.07
N VAL A 144 -2.01 28.53 -17.70
CA VAL A 144 -0.67 28.07 -18.09
C VAL A 144 -0.55 27.99 -19.62
N THR A 145 0.35 28.78 -20.17
CA THR A 145 0.64 28.85 -21.62
C THR A 145 1.84 27.99 -22.01
N ASN A 146 2.79 27.81 -21.09
CA ASN A 146 4.01 27.07 -21.30
C ASN A 146 4.52 26.46 -19.98
N MET A 147 5.20 25.32 -20.07
CA MET A 147 5.78 24.62 -18.92
C MET A 147 7.19 24.15 -19.25
N GLN A 148 8.13 24.47 -18.36
CA GLN A 148 9.48 23.93 -18.36
C GLN A 148 9.68 23.12 -17.08
N SER A 149 10.20 21.90 -17.17
CA SER A 149 10.35 21.03 -16.01
C SER A 149 11.60 20.17 -16.07
N LEU A 150 12.22 19.93 -14.92
CA LEU A 150 13.32 19.01 -14.73
C LEU A 150 13.05 18.15 -13.48
N PRO A 151 12.93 16.80 -13.61
CA PRO A 151 12.87 16.03 -14.85
C PRO A 151 11.63 16.37 -15.69
N ASN A 152 11.60 15.86 -16.92
CA ASN A 152 10.50 16.14 -17.86
C ASN A 152 9.14 15.68 -17.30
N ALA A 153 8.13 16.54 -17.42
CA ALA A 153 6.77 16.28 -17.01
C ALA A 153 5.82 16.31 -18.21
N ILE A 154 4.65 15.70 -18.03
CA ILE A 154 3.56 15.73 -18.99
C ILE A 154 2.56 16.78 -18.52
N TRP A 155 2.38 17.84 -19.30
CA TRP A 155 1.32 18.83 -19.08
C TRP A 155 0.02 18.39 -19.75
N ASN A 156 -1.09 18.46 -19.00
CA ASN A 156 -2.44 18.28 -19.51
C ASN A 156 -3.20 19.61 -19.35
N SER A 157 -3.45 20.28 -20.48
CA SER A 157 -4.14 21.57 -20.53
C SER A 157 -5.66 21.48 -20.28
N GLU A 158 -6.29 20.33 -20.53
CA GLU A 158 -7.73 20.15 -20.26
C GLU A 158 -8.02 20.11 -18.76
N LEU A 159 -7.10 19.54 -17.98
CA LEU A 159 -7.23 19.39 -16.53
C LEU A 159 -6.37 20.38 -15.74
N ASN A 160 -5.54 21.18 -16.42
CA ASN A 160 -4.53 22.05 -15.83
C ASN A 160 -3.64 21.30 -14.84
N LYS A 161 -3.09 20.15 -15.26
CA LYS A 161 -2.28 19.28 -14.40
C LYS A 161 -0.94 18.95 -15.03
N SER A 162 0.09 18.92 -14.18
CA SER A 162 1.40 18.36 -14.53
C SER A 162 1.60 17.00 -13.87
N LEU A 163 2.10 16.05 -14.64
CA LEU A 163 2.39 14.68 -14.22
C LEU A 163 3.87 14.34 -14.45
N TRP A 164 4.60 14.01 -13.38
CA TRP A 164 5.89 13.35 -13.48
C TRP A 164 5.74 11.85 -13.28
N LYS A 165 6.47 11.09 -14.08
CA LYS A 165 6.69 9.64 -13.89
C LYS A 165 8.16 9.44 -13.58
N LEU A 166 8.46 9.06 -12.35
CA LEU A 166 9.84 8.85 -11.91
C LEU A 166 10.21 7.37 -12.02
N ASN A 167 11.52 7.12 -12.11
CA ASN A 167 12.06 5.77 -11.99
C ASN A 167 11.86 5.24 -10.56
N ASP A 168 12.11 3.96 -10.38
CA ASP A 168 12.05 3.33 -9.06
C ASP A 168 12.99 4.01 -8.07
N ILE A 169 12.47 4.31 -6.87
CA ILE A 169 13.19 4.99 -5.80
C ILE A 169 13.55 3.97 -4.72
N SER A 170 14.83 3.91 -4.37
CA SER A 170 15.36 3.03 -3.31
C SER A 170 16.69 3.57 -2.77
N GLU A 171 17.22 2.97 -1.71
CA GLU A 171 18.59 3.24 -1.21
C GLU A 171 19.68 3.05 -2.27
N LYS A 172 19.43 2.22 -3.29
CA LYS A 172 20.38 1.96 -4.39
C LYS A 172 20.24 2.95 -5.54
N SER A 173 19.21 3.79 -5.53
CA SER A 173 19.05 4.85 -6.51
C SER A 173 20.06 5.97 -6.25
N ASP A 174 20.29 6.83 -7.24
CA ASP A 174 21.19 7.98 -7.08
C ASP A 174 20.79 8.84 -5.86
N ASN A 175 21.79 9.39 -5.15
CA ASN A 175 21.62 10.14 -3.91
C ASN A 175 20.77 9.41 -2.85
N GLU A 176 20.89 8.07 -2.78
CA GLU A 176 20.20 7.23 -1.79
C GLU A 176 18.66 7.37 -1.84
N GLY A 177 18.12 7.61 -3.04
CA GLY A 177 16.69 7.79 -3.25
C GLY A 177 16.18 9.21 -2.92
N SER A 178 17.09 10.16 -2.75
CA SER A 178 16.78 11.59 -2.62
C SER A 178 16.78 12.28 -3.98
N GLY A 179 15.89 13.24 -4.18
CA GLY A 179 15.87 14.03 -5.40
C GLY A 179 14.99 15.26 -5.32
N SER A 180 14.98 16.01 -6.42
CA SER A 180 14.14 17.20 -6.55
C SER A 180 13.52 17.27 -7.94
N LEU A 181 12.24 17.64 -8.01
CA LEU A 181 11.55 18.03 -9.24
C LEU A 181 11.39 19.54 -9.23
N ARG A 182 11.62 20.18 -10.37
CA ARG A 182 11.43 21.62 -10.54
C ARG A 182 10.62 21.89 -11.78
N ALA A 183 9.70 22.82 -11.69
CA ALA A 183 8.87 23.23 -12.80
C ALA A 183 8.67 24.74 -12.78
N LYS A 184 8.65 25.34 -13.95
CA LYS A 184 8.30 26.74 -14.17
C LYS A 184 7.16 26.80 -15.17
N PHE A 185 6.08 27.48 -14.78
CA PHE A 185 4.87 27.67 -15.57
C PHE A 185 4.76 29.13 -15.97
N GLU A 186 4.57 29.42 -17.26
CA GLU A 186 4.28 30.76 -17.77
C GLU A 186 2.77 30.95 -17.81
N LEU A 187 2.27 32.06 -17.25
CA LEU A 187 0.85 32.29 -16.99
C LEU A 187 0.31 33.41 -17.88
N SER A 188 -0.93 33.26 -18.36
CA SER A 188 -1.67 34.35 -19.01
C SER A 188 -2.54 35.16 -18.05
N ASP A 189 -2.95 34.56 -16.93
CA ASP A 189 -3.89 35.14 -15.96
C ASP A 189 -3.49 34.77 -14.52
N GLY A 190 -2.25 35.07 -14.16
CA GLY A 190 -1.71 34.76 -12.83
C GLY A 190 -2.06 35.80 -11.76
N PRO A 191 -1.61 35.60 -10.50
CA PRO A 191 -0.76 34.50 -10.04
C PRO A 191 -1.53 33.18 -9.84
N SER A 192 -0.83 32.05 -9.89
CA SER A 192 -1.41 30.77 -9.50
C SER A 192 -1.64 30.66 -7.99
N THR A 193 -2.60 29.84 -7.58
CA THR A 193 -2.82 29.45 -6.18
C THR A 193 -2.09 28.12 -5.91
N PRO A 194 -1.22 28.04 -4.88
CA PRO A 194 -0.61 26.77 -4.49
C PRO A 194 -1.66 25.69 -4.24
N THR A 195 -1.47 24.51 -4.82
CA THR A 195 -2.35 23.36 -4.61
C THR A 195 -1.62 22.18 -4.00
N THR A 196 -2.41 21.32 -3.37
CA THR A 196 -1.93 20.05 -2.83
C THR A 196 -1.40 19.16 -3.94
N LEU A 197 -0.15 18.72 -3.80
CA LEU A 197 0.47 17.76 -4.69
C LEU A 197 0.06 16.34 -4.27
N ALA A 198 -0.24 15.47 -5.23
CA ALA A 198 -0.52 14.07 -5.00
C ALA A 198 0.62 13.17 -5.51
N VAL A 199 1.03 12.20 -4.71
CA VAL A 199 2.03 11.20 -5.11
C VAL A 199 1.40 9.81 -5.10
N GLN A 200 1.77 8.99 -6.09
CA GLN A 200 1.42 7.59 -6.15
C GLN A 200 2.67 6.74 -6.28
N PHE A 201 2.72 5.61 -5.57
CA PHE A 201 3.75 4.59 -5.71
C PHE A 201 3.27 3.27 -5.11
N MET A 202 4.00 2.20 -5.41
CA MET A 202 3.79 0.90 -4.80
C MET A 202 5.11 0.23 -4.48
N SER A 203 5.09 -0.74 -3.59
CA SER A 203 6.24 -1.60 -3.29
C SER A 203 5.77 -3.03 -3.13
N GLU A 204 6.52 -3.97 -3.69
CA GLU A 204 6.29 -5.41 -3.56
C GLU A 204 7.43 -6.06 -2.76
N GLY A 205 7.13 -7.13 -2.04
CA GLY A 205 8.07 -7.86 -1.19
C GLY A 205 8.14 -7.34 0.25
N SER A 206 7.55 -6.19 0.56
CA SER A 206 7.60 -5.58 1.90
C SER A 206 6.24 -5.09 2.40
N THR A 207 6.21 -4.71 3.68
CA THR A 207 5.06 -4.08 4.36
C THR A 207 5.58 -2.97 5.28
N LEU A 208 4.81 -1.89 5.43
CA LEU A 208 5.09 -0.84 6.41
C LEU A 208 4.92 -1.33 7.86
N SER A 209 3.99 -2.27 8.08
CA SER A 209 3.70 -2.80 9.42
C SER A 209 4.76 -3.76 9.94
N GLY A 210 5.49 -4.44 9.04
CA GLY A 210 6.39 -5.55 9.39
C GLY A 210 5.65 -6.84 9.76
N VAL A 211 4.31 -6.85 9.69
CA VAL A 211 3.46 -7.98 10.07
C VAL A 211 3.77 -9.19 9.19
N ASP A 212 3.83 -10.35 9.84
CA ASP A 212 3.98 -11.62 9.16
C ASP A 212 2.99 -12.66 9.65
N ILE A 213 2.82 -13.72 8.86
CA ILE A 213 1.96 -14.85 9.19
C ILE A 213 2.76 -16.14 9.21
N GLU A 214 2.51 -16.94 10.22
CA GLU A 214 3.04 -18.29 10.37
C GLU A 214 1.87 -19.26 10.56
N LEU A 215 1.81 -20.32 9.76
CA LEU A 215 0.84 -21.38 10.01
C LEU A 215 1.31 -22.25 11.18
N LEU A 216 0.38 -22.62 12.05
CA LEU A 216 0.65 -23.51 13.18
C LEU A 216 0.16 -24.93 12.86
N GLY A 217 0.96 -25.93 13.22
CA GLY A 217 0.69 -27.34 12.94
C GLY A 217 1.23 -27.79 11.57
N THR A 218 0.97 -29.06 11.23
CA THR A 218 1.57 -29.73 10.06
C THR A 218 0.58 -30.00 8.92
N GLY A 219 -0.71 -29.72 9.13
CA GLY A 219 -1.77 -30.01 8.15
C GLY A 219 -1.80 -29.05 6.94
N TYR A 220 -1.14 -27.90 7.04
CA TYR A 220 -1.15 -26.86 6.02
C TYR A 220 0.24 -26.27 5.83
N ARG A 221 0.51 -25.75 4.63
CA ARG A 221 1.72 -24.97 4.31
C ARG A 221 1.36 -23.75 3.48
N LEU A 222 2.06 -22.64 3.71
CA LEU A 222 1.99 -21.49 2.82
C LEU A 222 2.77 -21.81 1.55
N SER A 223 2.11 -21.73 0.40
CA SER A 223 2.79 -21.91 -0.89
C SER A 223 3.50 -20.64 -1.33
N LEU A 224 2.93 -19.47 -0.98
CA LEU A 224 3.46 -18.15 -1.30
C LEU A 224 2.96 -17.17 -0.24
N ASN A 225 3.83 -16.25 0.20
CA ASN A 225 3.46 -15.12 1.05
C ASN A 225 3.78 -13.82 0.30
N LYS A 226 2.76 -13.23 -0.34
CA LYS A 226 2.92 -11.98 -1.10
C LYS A 226 2.70 -10.78 -0.18
N LYS A 227 3.76 -9.99 0.00
CA LYS A 227 3.75 -8.73 0.74
C LYS A 227 3.80 -7.56 -0.23
N ARG A 228 2.99 -6.52 -0.01
CA ARG A 228 3.01 -5.28 -0.79
C ARG A 228 2.35 -4.15 -0.02
N PHE A 229 2.68 -2.91 -0.38
CA PHE A 229 1.92 -1.72 -0.04
C PHE A 229 1.83 -0.79 -1.25
N ALA A 230 0.85 0.10 -1.23
CA ALA A 230 0.68 1.15 -2.24
C ALA A 230 0.14 2.40 -1.56
N THR A 231 0.39 3.55 -2.18
CA THR A 231 -0.19 4.82 -1.76
C THR A 231 -1.71 4.78 -1.82
N GLY A 232 -2.35 5.24 -0.74
CA GLY A 232 -3.74 5.71 -0.76
C GLY A 232 -3.77 7.19 -1.14
N ARG A 233 -4.24 8.03 -0.20
CA ARG A 233 -4.13 9.49 -0.31
C ARG A 233 -2.76 9.92 0.22
N TYR A 234 -1.79 10.12 -0.67
CA TYR A 234 -0.45 10.59 -0.32
C TYR A 234 -0.24 11.98 -0.90
N MET A 235 -0.15 12.98 -0.02
CA MET A 235 -0.27 14.39 -0.41
C MET A 235 0.77 15.24 0.30
N ALA A 236 1.16 16.35 -0.34
CA ALA A 236 2.03 17.36 0.25
C ALA A 236 1.53 18.76 -0.11
N ASP A 237 1.45 19.62 0.91
CA ASP A 237 1.10 21.04 0.81
C ASP A 237 2.36 21.92 1.01
N CYS A 238 2.24 23.20 0.66
CA CYS A 238 3.29 24.21 0.88
C CYS A 238 3.17 24.90 2.23
#